data_AF-A0A972DE98-F1
#
_entry.id   AF-A0A972DE98-F1
#
_cell.length_a   1.000
_cell.length_b   1.000
_cell.length_c   1.000
_cell.angle_alpha   90.00
_cell.angle_beta   90.00
_cell.angle_gamma   90.00
#
_symmetry.space_group_name_H-M   'P 1'
#
loop_
_entity.id
_entity.type
_entity.pdbx_description
1 polymer ?
#
loop_
_entity_poly.entity_id
_entity_poly.type
_entity_poly.pdbx_seq_one_letter_code
_entity_poly.pdbx_strand_id
1 'polypeptide(L)'
;MGCINAVHDTGDIRYRSPFGAVPVKSEVKLSIFVESEKTDKVWIRLWNNEKGEKIIEALSSEDGIWQGTVAVDTPGVYWYYFIVVTKDGCFYYSRRNDTDFGTGFLDCCPRHSFQITVYEEFSVPSWYREGVMYQIFPDRFYRVREGIQPIPYDETFDQVILDNRMYLVNKNEEDVPSCLRDPSTGDLSNLDYFGGTLKGIIEKLDYLQSLGINILYLNPVFEASSNHRYNTGDYFKIDPLLGDETTFEELCREGQKRGISIILDGVFSHTGSDSRYFNKEGRYPEIGAYQSKDSKYYSWYRFERYPDKYDCWWGVKSLPNVNETDPSYMDFIIRNEKSVVKYWMG
;
A
#
# COMPACT_ATOMS: atom_id res chain seq x y z
N MET A 1 -47.89 -21.83 2.37
CA MET A 1 -46.63 -22.10 1.63
C MET A 1 -45.56 -22.30 2.68
N GLY A 2 -45.04 -23.53 2.81
CA GLY A 2 -43.93 -23.79 3.73
C GLY A 2 -42.68 -23.09 3.21
N CYS A 3 -42.00 -22.33 4.06
CA CYS A 3 -40.72 -21.71 3.70
C CYS A 3 -39.71 -22.82 3.43
N ILE A 4 -39.17 -22.90 2.21
CA ILE A 4 -38.01 -23.74 1.93
C ILE A 4 -36.85 -23.15 2.72
N ASN A 5 -36.24 -23.94 3.61
CA ASN A 5 -35.06 -23.53 4.33
C ASN A 5 -33.83 -24.02 3.55
N ALA A 6 -32.90 -23.12 3.25
CA ALA A 6 -31.66 -23.46 2.58
C ALA A 6 -30.51 -22.68 3.20
N VAL A 7 -29.34 -23.33 3.26
CA VAL A 7 -28.15 -22.77 3.90
C VAL A 7 -26.93 -23.08 3.04
N HIS A 8 -26.26 -22.03 2.62
CA HIS A 8 -24.89 -22.06 2.14
C HIS A 8 -24.16 -20.91 2.83
N ASP A 9 -23.04 -21.23 3.50
CA ASP A 9 -22.19 -20.26 4.21
C ASP A 9 -20.78 -20.29 3.63
N THR A 10 -20.33 -19.18 3.05
CA THR A 10 -18.98 -19.08 2.47
C THR A 10 -17.86 -19.19 3.51
N GLY A 11 -18.16 -18.97 4.80
CA GLY A 11 -17.25 -19.08 5.93
C GLY A 11 -17.03 -20.51 6.43
N ASP A 12 -17.88 -21.45 6.04
CA ASP A 12 -17.84 -22.83 6.51
C ASP A 12 -17.32 -23.78 5.43
N ILE A 13 -16.27 -24.52 5.77
CA ILE A 13 -15.59 -25.45 4.86
C ILE A 13 -16.52 -26.55 4.30
N ARG A 14 -17.63 -26.85 5.00
CA ARG A 14 -18.65 -27.81 4.54
C ARG A 14 -19.41 -27.32 3.30
N TYR A 15 -19.56 -26.00 3.16
CA TYR A 15 -20.31 -25.37 2.07
C TYR A 15 -19.41 -24.75 1.01
N ARG A 16 -18.16 -24.40 1.35
CA ARG A 16 -17.18 -23.85 0.41
C ARG A 16 -15.77 -24.33 0.75
N SER A 17 -15.20 -25.16 -0.12
CA SER A 17 -13.85 -25.69 0.06
C SER A 17 -13.02 -25.61 -1.23
N PRO A 18 -11.78 -25.08 -1.19
CA PRO A 18 -11.11 -24.51 -0.01
C PRO A 18 -11.67 -23.14 0.40
N PHE A 19 -11.38 -22.73 1.64
CA PHE A 19 -11.75 -21.42 2.14
C PHE A 19 -10.88 -20.31 1.53
N GLY A 20 -11.43 -19.10 1.39
CA GLY A 20 -10.69 -17.93 0.87
C GLY A 20 -10.44 -17.94 -0.64
N ALA A 21 -9.48 -17.14 -1.08
CA ALA A 21 -9.04 -17.09 -2.47
C ALA A 21 -8.30 -18.39 -2.87
N VAL A 22 -8.31 -18.73 -4.15
CA VAL A 22 -7.73 -19.98 -4.65
C VAL A 22 -6.80 -19.76 -5.84
N PRO A 23 -5.75 -20.57 -6.02
CA PRO A 23 -4.88 -20.41 -7.18
C PRO A 23 -5.59 -20.85 -8.47
N VAL A 24 -5.14 -20.33 -9.62
CA VAL A 24 -5.59 -20.79 -10.94
C VAL A 24 -5.43 -22.32 -11.05
N LYS A 25 -6.38 -22.98 -11.73
CA LYS A 25 -6.52 -24.45 -11.86
C LYS A 25 -6.99 -25.16 -10.59
N SER A 26 -7.43 -24.43 -9.57
CA SER A 26 -8.09 -25.03 -8.42
C SER A 26 -9.47 -25.56 -8.77
N GLU A 27 -9.87 -26.59 -8.03
CA GLU A 27 -11.25 -27.04 -7.95
C GLU A 27 -11.87 -26.53 -6.64
N VAL A 28 -12.99 -25.82 -6.75
CA VAL A 28 -13.73 -25.32 -5.59
C VAL A 28 -15.02 -26.12 -5.46
N LYS A 29 -15.19 -26.79 -4.32
CA LYS A 29 -16.42 -27.47 -3.94
C LYS A 29 -17.37 -26.46 -3.35
N LEU A 30 -18.57 -26.40 -3.91
CA LEU A 30 -19.65 -25.53 -3.49
C LEU A 30 -20.84 -26.40 -3.14
N SER A 31 -21.32 -26.24 -1.91
CA SER A 31 -22.41 -27.04 -1.37
C SER A 31 -23.48 -26.16 -0.75
N ILE A 32 -24.73 -26.60 -0.82
CA ILE A 32 -25.87 -25.96 -0.18
C ILE A 32 -26.74 -27.04 0.48
N PHE A 33 -27.12 -26.81 1.72
CA PHE A 33 -28.14 -27.62 2.39
C PHE A 33 -29.52 -27.09 2.00
N VAL A 34 -30.45 -27.98 1.64
CA VAL A 34 -31.84 -27.61 1.33
C VAL A 34 -32.79 -28.56 2.06
N GLU A 35 -33.54 -28.02 3.01
CA GLU A 35 -34.51 -28.75 3.83
C GLU A 35 -35.82 -28.94 3.06
N SER A 36 -35.83 -29.88 2.11
CA SER A 36 -37.05 -30.20 1.36
C SER A 36 -36.99 -31.57 0.67
N GLU A 37 -37.93 -32.45 1.00
CA GLU A 37 -38.24 -33.67 0.24
C GLU A 37 -38.77 -33.38 -1.18
N LYS A 38 -39.00 -32.10 -1.53
CA LYS A 38 -39.54 -31.65 -2.81
C LYS A 38 -38.51 -30.97 -3.73
N THR A 39 -37.23 -30.97 -3.36
CA THR A 39 -36.18 -30.44 -4.23
C THR A 39 -35.88 -31.45 -5.33
N ASP A 40 -36.10 -31.04 -6.58
CA ASP A 40 -35.87 -31.91 -7.74
C ASP A 40 -34.42 -31.80 -8.21
N LYS A 41 -33.89 -30.57 -8.33
CA LYS A 41 -32.53 -30.29 -8.80
C LYS A 41 -31.96 -29.02 -8.17
N VAL A 42 -30.65 -29.00 -8.00
CA VAL A 42 -29.88 -27.79 -7.68
C VAL A 42 -28.82 -27.57 -8.75
N TRP A 43 -28.71 -26.34 -9.24
CA TRP A 43 -27.66 -25.93 -10.17
C TRP A 43 -26.79 -24.85 -9.53
N ILE A 44 -25.53 -24.82 -9.90
CA ILE A 44 -24.61 -23.73 -9.61
C ILE A 44 -24.42 -22.96 -10.91
N ARG A 45 -24.83 -21.70 -10.93
CA ARG A 45 -24.45 -20.78 -12.01
C ARG A 45 -23.14 -20.13 -11.61
N LEU A 46 -22.11 -20.30 -12.42
CA LEU A 46 -20.78 -19.72 -12.25
C LEU A 46 -20.47 -18.85 -13.46
N TRP A 47 -19.90 -17.67 -13.28
CA TRP A 47 -19.42 -16.87 -14.41
C TRP A 47 -18.23 -16.00 -14.04
N ASN A 48 -17.50 -15.61 -15.09
CA ASN A 48 -16.42 -14.65 -15.06
C ASN A 48 -16.54 -13.77 -16.31
N ASN A 49 -16.14 -12.50 -16.22
CA ASN A 49 -16.32 -11.53 -17.32
C ASN A 49 -15.55 -11.91 -18.60
N GLU A 50 -14.47 -12.68 -18.50
CA GLU A 50 -13.65 -13.10 -19.65
C GLU A 50 -14.11 -14.43 -20.25
N LYS A 51 -14.50 -15.39 -19.40
CA LYS A 51 -14.84 -16.76 -19.82
C LYS A 51 -16.34 -16.99 -20.04
N GLY A 52 -17.19 -16.04 -19.67
CA GLY A 52 -18.64 -16.18 -19.74
C GLY A 52 -19.20 -17.04 -18.62
N GLU A 53 -20.39 -17.62 -18.84
CA GLU A 53 -21.13 -18.39 -17.84
C GLU A 53 -21.07 -19.91 -18.05
N LYS A 54 -21.17 -20.64 -16.94
CA LYS A 54 -21.33 -22.10 -16.87
C LYS A 54 -22.42 -22.43 -15.87
N ILE A 55 -23.23 -23.44 -16.18
CA ILE A 55 -24.24 -23.99 -15.28
C ILE A 55 -23.84 -25.43 -14.96
N ILE A 56 -23.73 -25.75 -13.67
CA ILE A 56 -23.18 -27.01 -13.17
C ILE A 56 -24.25 -27.68 -12.31
N GLU A 57 -24.58 -28.94 -12.57
CA GLU A 57 -25.54 -29.69 -11.75
C GLU A 57 -24.88 -30.05 -10.42
N ALA A 58 -25.52 -29.71 -9.32
CA ALA A 58 -25.12 -30.18 -8.00
C ALA A 58 -25.72 -31.57 -7.76
N LEU A 59 -24.92 -32.46 -7.20
CA LEU A 59 -25.33 -33.82 -6.83
C LEU A 59 -25.85 -33.81 -5.39
N SER A 60 -27.00 -34.45 -5.18
CA SER A 60 -27.60 -34.61 -3.85
C SER A 60 -26.93 -35.72 -3.05
N SER A 61 -26.86 -35.53 -1.74
CA SER A 61 -26.47 -36.54 -0.75
C SER A 61 -27.68 -36.91 0.13
N GLU A 62 -27.61 -38.04 0.82
CA GLU A 62 -28.70 -38.53 1.69
C GLU A 62 -29.07 -37.53 2.82
N ASP A 63 -28.13 -36.67 3.20
CA ASP A 63 -28.29 -35.66 4.27
C ASP A 63 -28.91 -34.33 3.78
N GLY A 64 -29.41 -34.25 2.54
CA GLY A 64 -30.01 -33.03 1.98
C GLY A 64 -29.01 -31.95 1.54
N ILE A 65 -27.72 -32.29 1.49
CA ILE A 65 -26.67 -31.42 0.93
C ILE A 65 -26.53 -31.68 -0.56
N TRP A 66 -26.57 -30.60 -1.33
CA TRP A 66 -26.32 -30.59 -2.77
C TRP A 66 -24.94 -29.99 -3.03
N GLN A 67 -24.08 -30.69 -3.76
CA GLN A 67 -22.70 -30.27 -3.99
C GLN A 67 -22.33 -30.32 -5.47
N GLY A 68 -21.64 -29.29 -5.95
CA GLY A 68 -20.94 -29.32 -7.24
C GLY A 68 -19.50 -28.84 -7.11
N THR A 69 -18.66 -29.31 -8.01
CA THR A 69 -17.26 -28.87 -8.11
C THR A 69 -17.13 -27.93 -9.30
N VAL A 70 -16.55 -26.76 -9.06
CA VAL A 70 -16.28 -25.77 -10.11
C VAL A 70 -14.78 -25.64 -10.34
N ALA A 71 -14.37 -25.68 -11.62
CA ALA A 71 -12.98 -25.45 -12.01
C ALA A 71 -12.79 -23.98 -12.38
N VAL A 72 -11.73 -23.36 -11.83
CA VAL A 72 -11.35 -21.97 -12.11
C VAL A 72 -10.02 -21.92 -12.86
N ASP A 73 -10.03 -21.37 -14.07
CA ASP A 73 -8.94 -21.51 -15.05
C ASP A 73 -8.25 -20.19 -15.44
N THR A 74 -8.78 -19.04 -15.02
CA THR A 74 -8.17 -17.72 -15.22
C THR A 74 -8.08 -16.95 -13.90
N PRO A 75 -7.08 -16.08 -13.74
CA PRO A 75 -7.04 -15.16 -12.61
C PRO A 75 -8.17 -14.14 -12.71
N GLY A 76 -8.66 -13.71 -11.56
CA GLY A 76 -9.73 -12.72 -11.47
C GLY A 76 -10.85 -13.16 -10.55
N VAL A 77 -12.03 -12.59 -10.78
CA VAL A 77 -13.18 -12.80 -9.91
C VAL A 77 -14.21 -13.66 -10.63
N TYR A 78 -14.58 -14.78 -10.03
CA TYR A 78 -15.71 -15.59 -10.45
C TYR A 78 -16.88 -15.35 -9.50
N TRP A 79 -18.06 -15.30 -10.08
CA TRP A 79 -19.31 -15.07 -9.38
C TRP A 79 -20.16 -16.33 -9.45
N TYR A 80 -20.87 -16.63 -8.37
CA TYR A 80 -21.82 -17.73 -8.38
C TYR A 80 -23.04 -17.52 -7.48
N TYR A 81 -24.08 -18.28 -7.77
CA TYR A 81 -25.22 -18.50 -6.88
C TYR A 81 -25.85 -19.86 -7.20
N PHE A 82 -26.72 -20.35 -6.31
CA PHE A 82 -27.42 -21.60 -6.53
C PHE A 82 -28.82 -21.34 -7.12
N ILE A 83 -29.23 -22.20 -8.03
CA ILE A 83 -30.58 -22.26 -8.60
C ILE A 83 -31.22 -23.53 -8.04
N VAL A 84 -32.22 -23.37 -7.18
CA VAL A 84 -32.92 -24.46 -6.51
C VAL A 84 -34.25 -24.68 -7.22
N VAL A 85 -34.39 -25.83 -7.88
CA VAL A 85 -35.61 -26.23 -8.59
C VAL A 85 -36.40 -27.19 -7.72
N THR A 86 -37.66 -26.84 -7.49
CA THR A 86 -38.61 -27.63 -6.70
C THR A 86 -39.91 -27.81 -7.48
N LYS A 87 -40.77 -28.72 -7.02
CA LYS A 87 -42.14 -28.86 -7.56
C LYS A 87 -42.96 -27.57 -7.53
N ASP A 88 -42.65 -26.66 -6.61
CA ASP A 88 -43.37 -25.42 -6.39
C ASP A 88 -42.78 -24.24 -7.20
N GLY A 89 -41.62 -24.43 -7.88
CA GLY A 89 -40.99 -23.42 -8.71
C GLY A 89 -39.46 -23.39 -8.63
N CYS A 90 -38.87 -22.36 -9.24
CA CYS A 90 -37.43 -22.11 -9.30
C CYS A 90 -37.06 -20.94 -8.38
N PHE A 91 -36.08 -21.15 -7.52
CA PHE A 91 -35.60 -20.18 -6.53
C PHE A 91 -34.09 -19.99 -6.65
N TYR A 92 -33.60 -18.83 -6.21
CA TYR A 92 -32.19 -18.45 -6.32
C TYR A 92 -31.62 -18.22 -4.93
N TYR A 93 -30.63 -19.02 -4.53
CA TYR A 93 -29.89 -18.81 -3.30
C TYR A 93 -28.69 -17.91 -3.55
N SER A 94 -28.78 -16.67 -3.08
CA SER A 94 -27.87 -15.60 -3.45
C SER A 94 -27.60 -14.69 -2.25
N ARG A 95 -26.64 -13.77 -2.38
CA ARG A 95 -26.32 -12.81 -1.31
C ARG A 95 -27.37 -11.71 -1.22
N ARG A 96 -27.59 -11.18 -0.01
CA ARG A 96 -28.54 -10.08 0.26
C ARG A 96 -28.06 -8.74 -0.31
N ASN A 97 -26.76 -8.46 -0.24
CA ASN A 97 -26.14 -7.24 -0.76
C ASN A 97 -24.66 -7.50 -1.14
N ASP A 98 -24.01 -6.49 -1.73
CA ASP A 98 -22.61 -6.56 -2.21
C ASP A 98 -21.55 -6.52 -1.10
N THR A 99 -21.94 -6.26 0.16
CA THR A 99 -21.02 -6.21 1.32
C THR A 99 -21.13 -7.41 2.26
N ASP A 100 -22.21 -8.20 2.16
CA ASP A 100 -22.48 -9.29 3.09
C ASP A 100 -21.55 -10.48 2.84
N PHE A 101 -20.99 -11.02 3.92
CA PHE A 101 -20.20 -12.25 3.95
C PHE A 101 -21.00 -13.36 4.63
N GLY A 102 -20.71 -14.62 4.29
CA GLY A 102 -21.27 -15.79 4.96
C GLY A 102 -22.52 -16.33 4.27
N THR A 103 -23.67 -16.29 4.95
CA THR A 103 -24.90 -16.92 4.46
C THR A 103 -25.68 -16.07 3.44
N GLY A 104 -26.33 -16.74 2.50
CA GLY A 104 -27.29 -16.12 1.59
C GLY A 104 -28.75 -16.26 2.02
N PHE A 105 -29.64 -16.11 1.06
CA PHE A 105 -31.07 -16.33 1.22
C PHE A 105 -31.70 -16.79 -0.11
N LEU A 106 -32.84 -17.47 -0.02
CA LEU A 106 -33.65 -17.82 -1.19
C LEU A 106 -34.58 -16.67 -1.59
N ASP A 107 -34.65 -16.39 -2.89
CA ASP A 107 -35.61 -15.46 -3.49
C ASP A 107 -36.10 -15.98 -4.85
N CYS A 108 -37.16 -15.37 -5.40
CA CYS A 108 -37.72 -15.71 -6.71
C CYS A 108 -36.91 -15.13 -7.89
N CYS A 109 -35.94 -14.25 -7.61
CA CYS A 109 -34.99 -13.71 -8.58
C CYS A 109 -33.59 -13.62 -7.95
N PRO A 110 -32.51 -13.80 -8.74
CA PRO A 110 -31.15 -13.63 -8.23
C PRO A 110 -30.90 -12.16 -7.88
N ARG A 111 -30.28 -11.90 -6.72
CA ARG A 111 -29.98 -10.54 -6.25
C ARG A 111 -28.50 -10.22 -6.40
N HIS A 112 -27.67 -10.79 -5.53
CA HIS A 112 -26.22 -10.60 -5.53
C HIS A 112 -25.50 -11.94 -5.50
N SER A 113 -24.25 -11.95 -5.97
CA SER A 113 -23.53 -13.20 -6.24
C SER A 113 -22.43 -13.42 -5.22
N PHE A 114 -22.26 -14.66 -4.80
CA PHE A 114 -21.07 -15.05 -4.05
C PHE A 114 -19.83 -14.95 -4.93
N GLN A 115 -18.69 -14.76 -4.28
CA GLN A 115 -17.42 -14.48 -4.95
C GLN A 115 -16.42 -15.63 -4.74
N ILE A 116 -15.68 -15.94 -5.79
CA ILE A 116 -14.43 -16.72 -5.73
C ILE A 116 -13.34 -15.84 -6.33
N THR A 117 -12.41 -15.41 -5.49
CA THR A 117 -11.20 -14.72 -5.94
C THR A 117 -10.17 -15.76 -6.35
N VAL A 118 -9.73 -15.68 -7.60
CA VAL A 118 -8.76 -16.61 -8.20
C VAL A 118 -7.50 -15.82 -8.50
N TYR A 119 -6.36 -16.29 -8.00
CA TYR A 119 -5.09 -15.60 -8.14
C TYR A 119 -4.05 -16.46 -8.86
N GLU A 120 -3.12 -15.84 -9.56
CA GLU A 120 -1.93 -16.53 -10.04
C GLU A 120 -0.97 -16.75 -8.86
N GLU A 121 -0.45 -17.97 -8.70
CA GLU A 121 0.53 -18.22 -7.65
C GLU A 121 1.74 -17.30 -7.81
N PHE A 122 2.02 -16.56 -6.76
CA PHE A 122 3.22 -15.75 -6.65
C PHE A 122 3.91 -16.08 -5.33
N SER A 123 5.24 -15.98 -5.32
CA SER A 123 6.02 -16.18 -4.12
C SER A 123 6.23 -14.85 -3.39
N VAL A 124 5.91 -14.85 -2.10
CA VAL A 124 6.28 -13.76 -1.19
C VAL A 124 7.49 -14.24 -0.39
N PRO A 125 8.54 -13.41 -0.20
CA PRO A 125 9.69 -13.80 0.58
C PRO A 125 9.30 -14.24 2.00
N SER A 126 9.84 -15.36 2.47
CA SER A 126 9.51 -15.91 3.80
C SER A 126 9.85 -14.93 4.92
N TRP A 127 10.97 -14.21 4.80
CA TRP A 127 11.38 -13.18 5.76
C TRP A 127 10.31 -12.09 5.94
N TYR A 128 9.55 -11.76 4.89
CA TYR A 128 8.45 -10.78 4.95
C TYR A 128 7.17 -11.40 5.50
N ARG A 129 6.81 -12.60 5.04
CA ARG A 129 5.57 -13.30 5.44
C ARG A 129 5.57 -13.70 6.92
N GLU A 130 6.72 -14.08 7.45
CA GLU A 130 6.90 -14.60 8.81
C GLU A 130 7.53 -13.57 9.75
N GLY A 131 7.81 -12.36 9.25
CA GLY A 131 8.50 -11.32 9.99
C GLY A 131 7.60 -10.52 10.94
N VAL A 132 8.24 -9.91 11.94
CA VAL A 132 7.64 -8.90 12.82
C VAL A 132 8.23 -7.54 12.43
N MET A 133 7.38 -6.68 11.91
CA MET A 133 7.75 -5.35 11.41
C MET A 133 7.63 -4.29 12.50
N TYR A 134 8.61 -3.38 12.53
CA TYR A 134 8.58 -2.15 13.32
C TYR A 134 8.71 -0.94 12.41
N GLN A 135 7.73 -0.04 12.47
CA GLN A 135 7.76 1.21 11.71
C GLN A 135 8.53 2.28 12.48
N ILE A 136 9.44 2.97 11.78
CA ILE A 136 10.25 4.05 12.33
C ILE A 136 9.97 5.32 11.53
N PHE A 137 9.55 6.37 12.24
CA PHE A 137 9.63 7.74 11.75
C PHE A 137 11.00 8.33 12.16
N PRO A 138 11.97 8.47 11.23
CA PRO A 138 13.38 8.64 11.59
C PRO A 138 13.67 9.80 12.55
N ASP A 139 13.12 10.99 12.28
CA ASP A 139 13.35 12.20 13.07
C ASP A 139 12.86 12.08 14.54
N ARG A 140 11.94 11.15 14.82
CA ARG A 140 11.30 10.99 16.14
C ARG A 140 11.75 9.75 16.90
N PHE A 141 12.58 8.91 16.30
CA PHE A 141 12.88 7.62 16.88
C PHE A 141 13.98 7.67 17.94
N TYR A 142 15.17 8.14 17.56
CA TYR A 142 16.26 8.23 18.52
C TYR A 142 17.31 9.25 18.10
N ARG A 143 17.51 10.26 18.96
CA ARG A 143 18.54 11.29 18.83
C ARG A 143 19.86 10.78 19.41
N VAL A 144 20.91 10.76 18.60
CA VAL A 144 22.26 10.38 19.04
C VAL A 144 22.81 11.45 19.99
N ARG A 145 23.36 11.04 21.15
CA ARG A 145 23.89 12.00 22.14
C ARG A 145 25.32 12.47 21.85
N GLU A 146 26.11 11.69 21.11
CA GLU A 146 27.51 12.02 20.78
C GLU A 146 27.86 11.78 19.30
N GLY A 147 28.44 12.80 18.66
CA GLY A 147 29.15 12.67 17.38
C GLY A 147 28.29 12.62 16.12
N ILE A 148 27.86 13.81 15.67
CA ILE A 148 27.12 14.17 14.43
C ILE A 148 25.65 14.51 14.75
N GLN A 149 25.43 15.79 15.04
CA GLN A 149 24.13 16.44 14.88
C GLN A 149 24.16 17.11 13.49
N PRO A 150 23.32 16.70 12.55
CA PRO A 150 23.38 17.23 11.19
C PRO A 150 22.87 18.68 11.08
N ILE A 151 22.11 19.13 12.10
CA ILE A 151 21.90 20.55 12.35
C ILE A 151 22.95 20.98 13.39
N PRO A 152 23.70 22.09 13.19
CA PRO A 152 24.55 22.66 14.24
C PRO A 152 23.66 22.97 15.45
N TYR A 153 23.65 22.06 16.41
CA TYR A 153 22.90 22.21 17.64
C TYR A 153 23.71 23.13 18.54
N ASP A 154 23.25 24.37 18.64
CA ASP A 154 23.67 25.30 19.68
C ASP A 154 22.46 25.46 20.62
N GLU A 155 22.70 25.41 21.93
CA GLU A 155 21.67 25.58 22.97
C GLU A 155 20.89 26.91 22.81
N THR A 156 21.41 27.85 22.01
CA THR A 156 20.84 29.17 21.77
C THR A 156 19.87 29.27 20.58
N PHE A 157 19.81 28.31 19.66
CA PHE A 157 18.96 28.45 18.45
C PHE A 157 17.69 27.58 18.51
N ASP A 158 16.53 28.23 18.68
CA ASP A 158 15.21 27.60 18.48
C ASP A 158 14.85 27.49 16.99
N GLN A 159 15.55 28.25 16.15
CA GLN A 159 15.45 28.29 14.69
C GLN A 159 16.84 28.27 14.07
N VAL A 160 17.06 27.35 13.15
CA VAL A 160 18.32 27.27 12.39
C VAL A 160 18.00 27.51 10.92
N ILE A 161 18.80 28.34 10.24
CA ILE A 161 18.72 28.50 8.79
C ILE A 161 19.91 27.80 8.15
N LEU A 162 19.65 26.75 7.37
CA LEU A 162 20.66 26.03 6.57
C LEU A 162 20.19 26.01 5.12
N ASP A 163 21.07 26.36 4.18
CA ASP A 163 20.79 26.41 2.74
C ASP A 163 19.49 27.15 2.39
N ASN A 164 19.29 28.30 3.06
CA ASN A 164 18.11 29.16 2.91
C ASN A 164 16.77 28.47 3.27
N ARG A 165 16.82 27.42 4.11
CA ARG A 165 15.65 26.78 4.74
C ARG A 165 15.68 26.97 6.24
N MET A 166 14.52 27.21 6.83
CA MET A 166 14.35 27.32 8.27
C MET A 166 14.01 25.95 8.87
N TYR A 167 14.63 25.63 10.01
CA TYR A 167 14.41 24.41 10.78
C TYR A 167 14.10 24.82 12.22
N LEU A 168 13.02 24.29 12.79
CA LEU A 168 12.63 24.46 14.18
C LEU A 168 13.14 23.27 14.97
N VAL A 169 14.15 23.48 15.80
CA VAL A 169 14.83 22.39 16.52
C VAL A 169 14.25 22.28 17.92
N ASN A 170 13.68 21.11 18.25
CA ASN A 170 13.19 20.81 19.58
C ASN A 170 14.37 20.43 20.49
N LYS A 171 14.46 21.06 21.67
CA LYS A 171 15.59 20.86 22.58
C LYS A 171 15.40 19.59 23.39
N ASN A 172 14.19 19.34 23.88
CA ASN A 172 13.87 18.19 24.70
C ASN A 172 13.15 17.11 23.90
N GLU A 173 13.39 15.86 24.26
CA GLU A 173 12.65 14.71 23.72
C GLU A 173 11.15 14.76 24.09
N GLU A 174 10.80 15.50 25.15
CA GLU A 174 9.43 15.68 25.65
C GLU A 174 8.71 16.89 25.04
N ASP A 175 9.37 17.67 24.17
CA ASP A 175 8.75 18.83 23.53
C ASP A 175 7.54 18.40 22.67
N VAL A 176 6.54 19.28 22.56
CA VAL A 176 5.32 19.00 21.78
C VAL A 176 5.56 19.36 20.31
N PRO A 177 5.29 18.46 19.34
CA PRO A 177 5.40 18.77 17.92
C PRO A 177 4.61 20.02 17.53
N SER A 178 5.24 20.87 16.72
CA SER A 178 4.69 22.17 16.36
C SER A 178 3.84 22.07 15.11
N CYS A 179 2.58 22.53 15.19
CA CYS A 179 1.65 22.56 14.06
C CYS A 179 1.54 23.96 13.43
N LEU A 180 2.67 24.67 13.32
CA LEU A 180 2.69 26.02 12.74
C LEU A 180 2.28 25.96 11.26
N ARG A 181 1.41 26.89 10.88
CA ARG A 181 0.99 27.07 9.49
C ARG A 181 1.76 28.20 8.84
N ASP A 182 2.11 28.03 7.57
CA ASP A 182 2.61 29.10 6.74
C ASP A 182 1.55 30.21 6.65
N PRO A 183 1.87 31.47 7.01
CA PRO A 183 0.88 32.56 6.99
C PRO A 183 0.33 32.89 5.60
N SER A 184 1.08 32.57 4.54
CA SER A 184 0.74 32.88 3.15
C SER A 184 -0.05 31.77 2.48
N THR A 185 0.26 30.50 2.75
CA THR A 185 -0.43 29.36 2.14
C THR A 185 -1.48 28.72 3.04
N GLY A 186 -1.35 28.88 4.36
CA GLY A 186 -2.17 28.19 5.36
C GLY A 186 -1.81 26.72 5.58
N ASP A 187 -0.82 26.20 4.84
CA ASP A 187 -0.35 24.81 4.97
C ASP A 187 0.49 24.63 6.23
N LEU A 188 0.58 23.40 6.75
CA LEU A 188 1.52 23.11 7.83
C LEU A 188 2.95 23.29 7.33
N SER A 189 3.76 23.97 8.13
CA SER A 189 5.17 24.24 7.81
C SER A 189 6.00 22.95 7.81
N ASN A 190 5.70 21.99 8.71
CA ASN A 190 6.40 20.71 8.85
C ASN A 190 7.92 20.89 9.03
N LEU A 191 8.31 21.99 9.68
CA LEU A 191 9.70 22.39 9.91
C LEU A 191 10.18 22.03 11.32
N ASP A 192 9.40 21.30 12.12
CA ASP A 192 9.79 20.88 13.47
C ASP A 192 10.57 19.56 13.46
N TYR A 193 11.78 19.59 14.01
CA TYR A 193 12.72 18.49 14.03
C TYR A 193 13.10 18.12 15.46
N PHE A 194 13.14 16.82 15.72
CA PHE A 194 13.60 16.25 16.99
C PHE A 194 14.96 15.56 16.86
N GLY A 195 15.57 15.54 15.67
CA GLY A 195 16.98 15.16 15.50
C GLY A 195 17.25 13.66 15.61
N GLY A 196 16.23 12.82 15.40
CA GLY A 196 16.46 11.40 15.16
C GLY A 196 17.16 11.15 13.82
N THR A 197 18.08 10.19 13.79
CA THR A 197 18.98 9.96 12.63
C THR A 197 19.12 8.47 12.30
N LEU A 198 19.70 8.15 11.15
CA LEU A 198 20.04 6.76 10.79
C LEU A 198 21.02 6.14 11.79
N LYS A 199 22.00 6.91 12.25
CA LYS A 199 22.93 6.49 13.32
C LYS A 199 22.20 6.19 14.63
N GLY A 200 21.17 6.96 14.94
CA GLY A 200 20.31 6.68 16.09
C GLY A 200 19.56 5.36 15.96
N ILE A 201 19.12 5.01 14.75
CA ILE A 201 18.51 3.70 14.48
C ILE A 201 19.55 2.59 14.68
N ILE A 202 20.79 2.77 14.18
CA ILE A 202 21.90 1.82 14.35
C ILE A 202 22.14 1.52 15.84
N GLU A 203 22.20 2.54 16.69
CA GLU A 203 22.39 2.39 18.15
C GLU A 203 21.27 1.61 18.85
N LYS A 204 20.09 1.51 18.23
CA LYS A 204 18.93 0.81 18.78
C LYS A 204 18.66 -0.53 18.10
N LEU A 205 19.49 -0.99 17.17
CA LEU A 205 19.29 -2.30 16.55
C LEU A 205 19.33 -3.45 17.56
N ASP A 206 20.19 -3.39 18.58
CA ASP A 206 20.23 -4.42 19.64
C ASP A 206 18.93 -4.42 20.46
N TYR A 207 18.37 -3.24 20.75
CA TYR A 207 17.08 -3.10 21.40
C TYR A 207 15.95 -3.68 20.54
N LEU A 208 15.90 -3.32 19.26
CA LEU A 208 14.89 -3.82 18.32
C LEU A 208 14.97 -5.35 18.16
N GLN A 209 16.19 -5.90 18.06
CA GLN A 209 16.41 -7.33 18.03
C GLN A 209 15.92 -8.02 19.32
N SER A 210 16.16 -7.41 20.48
CA SER A 210 15.71 -7.97 21.78
C SER A 210 14.18 -8.05 21.89
N LEU A 211 13.44 -7.24 21.14
CA LEU A 211 11.98 -7.30 21.02
C LEU A 211 11.49 -8.36 20.03
N GLY A 212 12.39 -9.02 19.29
CA GLY A 212 12.05 -9.98 18.24
C GLY A 212 11.71 -9.34 16.89
N ILE A 213 12.03 -8.05 16.70
CA ILE A 213 11.82 -7.36 15.42
C ILE A 213 12.87 -7.85 14.41
N ASN A 214 12.40 -8.18 13.20
CA ASN A 214 13.26 -8.61 12.09
C ASN A 214 12.98 -7.86 10.77
N ILE A 215 12.07 -6.87 10.78
CA ILE A 215 11.86 -5.95 9.65
C ILE A 215 11.72 -4.53 10.21
N LEU A 216 12.49 -3.58 9.66
CA LEU A 216 12.27 -2.15 9.86
C LEU A 216 11.63 -1.55 8.63
N TYR A 217 10.51 -0.88 8.81
CA TYR A 217 9.91 -0.01 7.80
C TYR A 217 10.23 1.43 8.15
N LEU A 218 11.00 2.11 7.30
CA LEU A 218 11.36 3.51 7.49
C LEU A 218 10.39 4.38 6.70
N ASN A 219 9.75 5.35 7.36
CA ASN A 219 9.20 6.52 6.67
C ASN A 219 10.29 7.20 5.80
N PRO A 220 9.94 8.07 4.84
CA PRO A 220 10.87 8.51 3.81
C PRO A 220 12.18 9.07 4.39
N VAL A 221 13.30 8.62 3.82
CA VAL A 221 14.66 8.97 4.27
C VAL A 221 15.42 9.84 3.28
N PHE A 222 14.88 10.03 2.08
CA PHE A 222 15.53 10.80 1.02
C PHE A 222 15.44 12.30 1.28
N GLU A 223 16.38 13.05 0.70
CA GLU A 223 16.46 14.51 0.82
C GLU A 223 15.11 15.15 0.54
N ALA A 224 14.64 15.97 1.47
CA ALA A 224 13.38 16.68 1.33
C ALA A 224 13.41 18.01 2.11
N SER A 225 12.33 18.80 2.02
CA SER A 225 12.25 20.10 2.71
C SER A 225 11.44 20.08 4.01
N SER A 226 10.93 18.92 4.41
CA SER A 226 10.07 18.74 5.60
C SER A 226 10.55 17.60 6.49
N ASN A 227 10.09 17.59 7.74
CA ASN A 227 10.40 16.54 8.70
C ASN A 227 9.89 15.14 8.27
N HIS A 228 8.78 15.07 7.55
CA HIS A 228 8.15 13.82 7.11
C HIS A 228 8.70 13.31 5.77
N ARG A 229 9.40 14.17 5.02
CA ARG A 229 10.14 13.86 3.80
C ARG A 229 9.34 13.33 2.59
N TYR A 230 8.02 13.19 2.70
CA TYR A 230 7.14 12.94 1.54
C TYR A 230 7.21 13.97 0.40
N ASN A 231 7.78 15.16 0.65
CA ASN A 231 8.07 16.14 -0.40
C ASN A 231 9.50 15.95 -0.97
N THR A 232 9.76 14.76 -1.52
CA THR A 232 11.09 14.34 -1.99
C THR A 232 11.76 15.35 -2.89
N GLY A 233 12.96 15.77 -2.50
CA GLY A 233 13.84 16.71 -3.19
C GLY A 233 14.76 16.03 -4.21
N ASP A 234 15.45 14.97 -3.79
CA ASP A 234 16.28 14.10 -4.65
C ASP A 234 16.19 12.65 -4.16
N TYR A 235 15.69 11.75 -5.03
CA TYR A 235 15.56 10.33 -4.72
C TYR A 235 16.90 9.59 -4.57
N PHE A 236 18.01 10.15 -5.05
CA PHE A 236 19.34 9.52 -5.00
C PHE A 236 20.19 9.98 -3.82
N LYS A 237 19.61 10.75 -2.89
CA LYS A 237 20.35 11.34 -1.79
C LYS A 237 19.62 11.08 -0.47
N ILE A 238 20.32 10.55 0.52
CA ILE A 238 19.82 10.53 1.90
C ILE A 238 19.66 11.97 2.39
N ASP A 239 18.58 12.23 3.12
CA ASP A 239 18.39 13.54 3.73
C ASP A 239 19.56 13.86 4.67
N PRO A 240 20.26 14.99 4.46
CA PRO A 240 21.43 15.31 5.27
C PRO A 240 21.14 15.39 6.77
N LEU A 241 19.89 15.62 7.17
CA LEU A 241 19.48 15.61 8.57
C LEU A 241 19.33 14.21 9.18
N LEU A 242 19.34 13.16 8.37
CA LEU A 242 19.33 11.78 8.85
C LEU A 242 20.71 11.12 8.77
N GLY A 243 21.57 11.59 7.87
CA GLY A 243 22.91 11.05 7.63
C GLY A 243 23.30 11.18 6.16
N ASP A 244 23.97 10.17 5.65
CA ASP A 244 24.41 10.04 4.25
C ASP A 244 24.26 8.59 3.77
N GLU A 245 24.62 8.32 2.51
CA GLU A 245 24.57 6.99 1.92
C GLU A 245 25.47 6.00 2.67
N THR A 246 26.63 6.44 3.17
CA THR A 246 27.55 5.59 3.96
C THR A 246 26.91 5.13 5.26
N THR A 247 26.20 6.03 5.94
CA THR A 247 25.46 5.74 7.18
C THR A 247 24.29 4.79 6.89
N PHE A 248 23.63 4.95 5.74
CA PHE A 248 22.58 4.03 5.31
C PHE A 248 23.11 2.62 4.99
N GLU A 249 24.23 2.51 4.27
CA GLU A 249 24.92 1.24 4.03
C GLU A 249 25.32 0.57 5.35
N GLU A 250 25.81 1.34 6.32
CA GLU A 250 26.11 0.83 7.66
C GLU A 250 24.86 0.29 8.37
N LEU A 251 23.74 1.02 8.30
CA LEU A 251 22.46 0.57 8.87
C LEU A 251 22.00 -0.75 8.25
N CYS A 252 22.08 -0.89 6.93
CA CYS A 252 21.77 -2.13 6.22
C CYS A 252 22.69 -3.28 6.68
N ARG A 253 24.01 -3.04 6.75
CA ARG A 253 24.99 -4.04 7.16
C ARG A 253 24.78 -4.48 8.62
N GLU A 254 24.57 -3.54 9.53
CA GLU A 254 24.34 -3.83 10.95
C GLU A 254 22.98 -4.49 11.21
N GLY A 255 21.95 -4.12 10.44
CA GLY A 255 20.65 -4.79 10.43
C GLY A 255 20.79 -6.24 9.97
N GLN A 256 21.49 -6.48 8.85
CA GLN A 256 21.70 -7.83 8.33
C GLN A 256 22.41 -8.74 9.33
N LYS A 257 23.44 -8.25 10.05
CA LYS A 257 24.13 -9.01 11.11
C LYS A 257 23.18 -9.48 12.22
N ARG A 258 22.07 -8.78 12.42
CA ARG A 258 21.04 -9.05 13.44
C ARG A 258 19.81 -9.78 12.89
N GLY A 259 19.80 -10.11 11.61
CA GLY A 259 18.64 -10.71 10.94
C GLY A 259 17.50 -9.72 10.71
N ILE A 260 17.80 -8.42 10.64
CA ILE A 260 16.83 -7.35 10.43
C ILE A 260 16.89 -6.90 8.96
N SER A 261 15.78 -7.04 8.25
CA SER A 261 15.58 -6.48 6.90
C SER A 261 15.09 -5.03 6.97
N ILE A 262 15.40 -4.22 5.96
CA ILE A 262 15.00 -2.82 5.89
C ILE A 262 14.10 -2.61 4.66
N ILE A 263 12.98 -1.93 4.87
CA ILE A 263 12.04 -1.51 3.85
C ILE A 263 12.01 0.03 3.85
N LEU A 264 12.22 0.63 2.69
CA LEU A 264 12.13 2.07 2.48
C LEU A 264 10.76 2.47 1.93
N ASP A 265 10.27 3.63 2.35
CA ASP A 265 9.09 4.27 1.79
C ASP A 265 9.42 4.93 0.43
N GLY A 266 8.84 4.38 -0.65
CA GLY A 266 9.01 4.85 -2.02
C GLY A 266 7.89 5.82 -2.44
N VAL A 267 8.13 7.12 -2.27
CA VAL A 267 7.15 8.17 -2.61
C VAL A 267 7.15 8.48 -4.10
N PHE A 268 6.43 7.70 -4.91
CA PHE A 268 6.48 7.77 -6.38
C PHE A 268 5.24 8.37 -7.06
N SER A 269 4.25 8.84 -6.29
CA SER A 269 3.06 9.53 -6.83
C SER A 269 3.23 11.04 -7.01
N HIS A 270 4.19 11.62 -6.28
CA HIS A 270 4.48 13.05 -6.29
C HIS A 270 5.93 13.28 -5.86
N THR A 271 6.43 14.48 -6.11
CA THR A 271 7.71 14.97 -5.59
C THR A 271 7.47 16.17 -4.68
N GLY A 272 8.51 16.73 -4.08
CA GLY A 272 8.44 18.08 -3.52
C GLY A 272 8.40 19.15 -4.62
N SER A 273 7.65 20.24 -4.40
CA SER A 273 7.73 21.44 -5.25
C SER A 273 9.16 21.99 -5.28
N ASP A 274 9.88 21.74 -4.20
CA ASP A 274 11.25 22.10 -3.98
C ASP A 274 12.18 20.88 -4.16
N SER A 275 12.10 20.28 -5.35
CA SER A 275 12.88 19.14 -5.79
C SER A 275 13.76 19.50 -6.99
N ARG A 276 14.75 18.65 -7.27
CA ARG A 276 15.56 18.77 -8.50
C ARG A 276 14.70 18.71 -9.77
N TYR A 277 13.55 18.04 -9.68
CA TYR A 277 12.67 17.75 -10.81
C TYR A 277 11.67 18.88 -11.07
N PHE A 278 11.05 19.44 -10.02
CA PHE A 278 10.09 20.54 -10.15
C PHE A 278 10.75 21.91 -10.01
N ASN A 279 11.69 22.04 -9.06
CA ASN A 279 12.59 23.16 -8.80
C ASN A 279 11.91 24.54 -8.70
N LYS A 280 10.80 24.63 -7.97
CA LYS A 280 10.05 25.89 -7.78
C LYS A 280 10.90 26.99 -7.14
N GLU A 281 11.73 26.63 -6.17
CA GLU A 281 12.59 27.57 -5.42
C GLU A 281 13.95 27.82 -6.10
N GLY A 282 14.24 27.14 -7.22
CA GLY A 282 15.49 27.32 -7.97
C GLY A 282 16.76 26.91 -7.23
N ARG A 283 16.68 26.01 -6.25
CA ARG A 283 17.85 25.57 -5.46
C ARG A 283 18.74 24.56 -6.16
N TYR A 284 18.20 23.81 -7.10
CA TYR A 284 18.98 22.83 -7.86
C TYR A 284 19.53 23.48 -9.14
N PRO A 285 20.75 23.09 -9.58
CA PRO A 285 21.38 23.70 -10.75
C PRO A 285 20.68 23.37 -12.07
N GLU A 286 19.94 22.27 -12.13
CA GLU A 286 19.15 21.90 -13.31
C GLU A 286 17.80 22.64 -13.37
N ILE A 287 17.37 22.96 -14.59
CA ILE A 287 16.07 23.60 -14.82
C ILE A 287 14.95 22.58 -14.54
N GLY A 288 14.15 22.84 -13.52
CA GLY A 288 12.98 22.02 -13.17
C GLY A 288 11.74 22.37 -14.00
N ALA A 289 10.73 21.50 -13.91
CA ALA A 289 9.48 21.62 -14.64
C ALA A 289 8.70 22.91 -14.37
N TYR A 290 8.84 23.51 -13.18
CA TYR A 290 8.20 24.79 -12.84
C TYR A 290 8.86 25.98 -13.54
N GLN A 291 10.15 25.87 -13.84
CA GLN A 291 10.98 26.98 -14.32
C GLN A 291 10.95 27.12 -15.84
N SER A 292 10.91 26.00 -16.58
CA SER A 292 10.74 26.03 -18.04
C SER A 292 9.95 24.84 -18.58
N LYS A 293 9.17 25.09 -19.63
CA LYS A 293 8.54 24.03 -20.45
C LYS A 293 9.55 23.19 -21.22
N ASP A 294 10.76 23.70 -21.41
CA ASP A 294 11.87 22.97 -22.05
C ASP A 294 12.63 22.07 -21.05
N SER A 295 12.23 22.06 -19.77
CA SER A 295 12.79 21.12 -18.80
C SER A 295 12.55 19.68 -19.25
N LYS A 296 13.58 18.83 -19.15
CA LYS A 296 13.44 17.39 -19.38
C LYS A 296 12.45 16.70 -18.43
N TYR A 297 12.10 17.37 -17.33
CA TYR A 297 11.12 16.91 -16.35
C TYR A 297 9.71 17.45 -16.61
N TYR A 298 9.50 18.31 -17.61
CA TYR A 298 8.22 19.00 -17.81
C TYR A 298 7.05 18.03 -18.00
N SER A 299 7.24 16.95 -18.77
CA SER A 299 6.20 15.94 -19.02
C SER A 299 5.86 15.09 -17.79
N TRP A 300 6.70 15.11 -16.76
CA TRP A 300 6.43 14.44 -15.50
C TRP A 300 5.31 15.11 -14.74
N TYR A 301 4.91 16.35 -15.05
CA TYR A 301 3.90 17.08 -14.28
C TYR A 301 2.73 17.52 -15.15
N ARG A 302 1.57 17.71 -14.52
CA ARG A 302 0.35 18.18 -15.19
C ARG A 302 0.05 19.63 -14.79
N PHE A 303 0.24 20.55 -15.73
CA PHE A 303 -0.10 21.98 -15.54
C PHE A 303 -1.45 22.30 -16.19
N GLU A 304 -2.42 22.76 -15.40
CA GLU A 304 -3.65 23.38 -15.90
C GLU A 304 -3.41 24.79 -16.42
N ARG A 305 -2.57 25.57 -15.72
CA ARG A 305 -2.11 26.90 -16.12
C ARG A 305 -0.69 27.11 -15.65
N TYR A 306 0.24 27.01 -16.59
CA TYR A 306 1.66 27.11 -16.32
C TYR A 306 2.08 28.53 -15.84
N PRO A 307 2.98 28.66 -14.83
CA PRO A 307 3.50 27.58 -13.98
C PRO A 307 2.66 27.33 -12.71
N ASP A 308 1.74 28.24 -12.33
CA ASP A 308 1.19 28.29 -10.96
C ASP A 308 0.04 27.30 -10.66
N LYS A 309 -0.67 26.81 -11.68
CA LYS A 309 -1.79 25.87 -11.53
C LYS A 309 -1.41 24.51 -12.11
N TYR A 310 -1.17 23.56 -11.22
CA TYR A 310 -0.77 22.18 -11.50
C TYR A 310 -1.47 21.23 -10.55
N ASP A 311 -1.54 19.98 -10.98
CA ASP A 311 -2.07 18.85 -10.21
C ASP A 311 -1.18 18.58 -8.99
N CYS A 312 -1.82 18.37 -7.83
CA CYS A 312 -1.15 18.27 -6.54
C CYS A 312 -1.82 17.19 -5.70
N TRP A 313 -1.05 16.55 -4.82
CA TRP A 313 -1.60 15.59 -3.88
C TRP A 313 -2.59 16.29 -2.94
N TRP A 314 -3.89 16.00 -3.13
CA TRP A 314 -5.00 16.58 -2.36
C TRP A 314 -4.99 18.12 -2.33
N GLY A 315 -4.46 18.76 -3.37
CA GLY A 315 -4.37 20.22 -3.47
C GLY A 315 -3.21 20.86 -2.71
N VAL A 316 -2.35 20.07 -2.03
CA VAL A 316 -1.19 20.56 -1.29
C VAL A 316 -0.09 21.01 -2.26
N LYS A 317 0.16 22.31 -2.35
CA LYS A 317 1.05 22.91 -3.37
C LYS A 317 2.51 22.49 -3.26
N SER A 318 2.94 22.02 -2.09
CA SER A 318 4.29 21.48 -1.90
C SER A 318 4.48 20.07 -2.48
N LEU A 319 3.40 19.41 -2.95
CA LEU A 319 3.40 18.03 -3.44
C LEU A 319 2.84 17.94 -4.87
N PRO A 320 3.55 18.47 -5.90
CA PRO A 320 3.13 18.33 -7.29
C PRO A 320 3.06 16.84 -7.71
N ASN A 321 1.89 16.44 -8.21
CA ASN A 321 1.68 15.08 -8.70
C ASN A 321 2.50 14.84 -9.96
N VAL A 322 3.12 13.66 -10.03
CA VAL A 322 3.78 13.23 -11.25
C VAL A 322 2.79 12.55 -12.20
N ASN A 323 3.18 12.38 -13.46
CA ASN A 323 2.59 11.45 -14.39
C ASN A 323 3.36 10.13 -14.28
N GLU A 324 2.86 9.25 -13.42
CA GLU A 324 3.47 7.97 -13.07
C GLU A 324 3.62 7.06 -14.30
N THR A 325 2.81 7.28 -15.33
CA THR A 325 2.85 6.51 -16.58
C THR A 325 3.71 7.14 -17.68
N ASP A 326 4.28 8.32 -17.45
CA ASP A 326 5.23 8.93 -18.39
C ASP A 326 6.41 7.95 -18.59
N PRO A 327 6.75 7.58 -19.84
CA PRO A 327 7.83 6.62 -20.10
C PRO A 327 9.15 7.01 -19.46
N SER A 328 9.52 8.29 -19.48
CA SER A 328 10.78 8.77 -18.91
C SER A 328 10.76 8.77 -17.38
N TYR A 329 9.60 8.95 -16.75
CA TYR A 329 9.45 8.79 -15.30
C TYR A 329 9.53 7.31 -14.90
N MET A 330 8.86 6.41 -15.63
CA MET A 330 8.97 4.96 -15.43
C MET A 330 10.39 4.45 -15.61
N ASP A 331 11.10 4.98 -16.61
CA ASP A 331 12.52 4.69 -16.84
C ASP A 331 13.37 5.15 -15.66
N PHE A 332 13.09 6.35 -15.14
CA PHE A 332 13.76 6.92 -13.98
C PHE A 332 13.51 6.15 -12.68
N ILE A 333 12.28 5.73 -12.39
CA ILE A 333 11.95 5.04 -11.12
C ILE A 333 12.29 3.55 -11.16
N ILE A 334 11.96 2.82 -12.23
CA ILE A 334 12.11 1.35 -12.25
C ILE A 334 12.85 0.75 -13.47
N ARG A 335 12.66 1.24 -14.70
CA ARG A 335 13.09 0.47 -15.89
C ARG A 335 14.59 0.57 -16.18
N ASN A 336 15.20 1.75 -16.04
CA ASN A 336 16.63 1.94 -16.32
C ASN A 336 17.50 1.14 -15.36
N GLU A 337 18.73 0.83 -15.76
CA GLU A 337 19.73 0.17 -14.89
C GLU A 337 20.14 1.04 -13.70
N LYS A 338 20.13 2.37 -13.88
CA LYS A 338 20.39 3.35 -12.81
C LYS A 338 19.09 3.97 -12.28
N SER A 339 18.01 3.20 -12.28
CA SER A 339 16.72 3.68 -11.76
C SER A 339 16.76 3.82 -10.24
N VAL A 340 15.87 4.63 -9.68
CA VAL A 340 15.80 4.89 -8.23
C VAL A 340 15.70 3.56 -7.46
N VAL A 341 14.80 2.67 -7.86
CA VAL A 341 14.62 1.38 -7.16
C VAL A 341 15.88 0.52 -7.25
N LYS A 342 16.50 0.40 -8.43
CA LYS A 342 17.71 -0.43 -8.58
C LYS A 342 18.92 0.15 -7.85
N TYR A 343 19.03 1.47 -7.75
CA TYR A 343 20.12 2.13 -7.03
C TYR A 343 20.13 1.77 -5.54
N TRP A 344 18.96 1.75 -4.89
CA TRP A 344 18.85 1.43 -3.46
C TRP A 344 18.75 -0.07 -3.14
N MET A 345 18.49 -0.91 -4.15
CA MET A 345 18.47 -2.37 -4.00
C MET A 345 19.83 -3.04 -4.29
N GLY A 346 20.78 -2.31 -4.87
CA GLY A 346 22.02 -2.81 -5.46
C GLY A 346 23.16 -3.05 -4.46
#